data_AF-A0A2V8KEJ2-F1
#
_entry.id   AF-A0A2V8KEJ2-F1
#
_cell.length_a   1.000
_cell.length_b   1.000
_cell.length_c   1.000
_cell.angle_alpha   90.00
_cell.angle_beta   90.00
_cell.angle_gamma   90.00
#
_symmetry.space_group_name_H-M   'P 1'
#
loop_
_entity.id
_entity.type
_entity.pdbx_description
1 polymer ?
#
loop_
_entity_poly.entity_id
_entity_poly.type
_entity_poly.pdbx_seq_one_letter_code
_entity_poly.pdbx_strand_id
1 'polypeptide(L)'
;MFSTDERGNYRVSFLLPGRYRIEAALPRFKTAVRENVVLSVDDRLRIDFTLQFGEGAEKLMITASTPLVQSERSSVGTVIDNQKVVELPLNGREFRALAQLVPGSLSPAPGSALSFREGFNVVGSRETANNNLLDGIDNNDPAINNFTLQPILDSIQEFKILANASAPAYGRGSGAQVIVSTKSGTNDLHASAWEFLRNDKLDARDFFNKEESAAKPPFHRNQFGATAGGSLVRNRSFFFAAYEGGRRRQVFTTLEPVPTDAFRKGDITGQSLPVFRACGVCALR
;
A
#
# COMPACT_ATOMS: atom_id res chain seq x y z
N MET A 1 23.97 -19.92 9.32
CA MET A 1 24.08 -21.26 8.69
C MET A 1 22.87 -22.04 9.18
N PHE A 2 22.03 -22.55 8.29
CA PHE A 2 20.80 -23.28 8.63
C PHE A 2 21.02 -24.77 8.37
N SER A 3 20.51 -25.64 9.23
CA SER A 3 20.60 -27.10 9.07
C SER A 3 19.33 -27.66 8.43
N THR A 4 19.50 -28.64 7.56
CA THR A 4 18.39 -29.45 7.02
C THR A 4 17.96 -30.51 8.03
N ASP A 5 16.71 -30.95 7.97
CA ASP A 5 16.25 -32.14 8.70
C ASP A 5 16.73 -33.44 8.02
N GLU A 6 16.44 -34.59 8.63
CA GLU A 6 16.78 -35.92 8.11
C GLU A 6 16.11 -36.25 6.76
N ARG A 7 15.09 -35.48 6.38
CA ARG A 7 14.35 -35.62 5.11
C ARG A 7 14.80 -34.58 4.07
N GLY A 8 15.82 -33.78 4.38
CA GLY A 8 16.35 -32.73 3.50
C GLY A 8 15.51 -31.44 3.46
N ASN A 9 14.49 -31.30 4.31
CA ASN A 9 13.72 -30.07 4.39
C ASN A 9 14.47 -29.03 5.22
N TYR A 10 14.25 -27.78 4.86
CA TYR A 10 14.77 -26.64 5.60
C TYR A 10 13.73 -25.52 5.59
N ARG A 11 13.77 -24.69 6.63
CA ARG A 11 12.89 -23.52 6.72
C ARG A 11 13.66 -22.36 7.30
N VAL A 12 13.70 -21.28 6.54
CA VAL A 12 14.18 -19.98 7.01
C VAL A 12 12.97 -19.06 7.06
N SER A 13 12.73 -18.43 8.21
CA SER A 13 11.60 -17.51 8.42
C SER A 13 12.12 -16.12 8.75
N PHE A 14 11.27 -15.10 8.57
CA PHE A 14 11.58 -13.69 8.89
C PHE A 14 12.75 -13.09 8.09
N LEU A 15 12.89 -13.50 6.83
CA LEU A 15 13.77 -12.80 5.89
C LEU A 15 13.07 -11.53 5.39
N LEU A 16 13.85 -10.45 5.27
CA LEU A 16 13.38 -9.21 4.66
C LEU A 16 13.16 -9.43 3.15
N PRO A 17 12.26 -8.68 2.50
CA PRO A 17 12.15 -8.72 1.04
C PRO A 17 13.46 -8.24 0.41
N GLY A 18 13.90 -8.91 -0.67
CA GLY A 18 15.17 -8.58 -1.32
C GLY A 18 15.72 -9.68 -2.23
N ARG A 19 16.93 -9.46 -2.75
CA ARG A 19 17.66 -10.45 -3.57
C ARG A 19 18.60 -11.27 -2.70
N TYR A 20 18.46 -12.58 -2.77
CA TYR A 20 19.25 -13.53 -2.01
C TYR A 20 20.08 -14.44 -2.91
N ARG A 21 21.23 -14.84 -2.36
CA ARG A 21 22.10 -15.90 -2.86
C ARG A 21 22.07 -17.05 -1.86
N ILE A 22 21.64 -18.22 -2.30
CA ILE A 22 21.43 -19.39 -1.45
C ILE A 22 22.45 -20.45 -1.86
N GLU A 23 23.21 -20.93 -0.89
CA GLU A 23 24.21 -21.99 -1.06
C GLU A 23 23.81 -23.22 -0.25
N ALA A 24 23.82 -24.38 -0.89
CA ALA A 24 23.62 -25.67 -0.27
C ALA A 24 24.91 -26.50 -0.38
N ALA A 25 25.43 -26.97 0.76
CA ALA A 25 26.66 -27.74 0.84
C ALA A 25 26.43 -29.00 1.68
N LEU A 26 26.92 -30.14 1.18
CA LEU A 26 26.90 -31.43 1.86
C LEU A 26 28.27 -32.11 1.66
N PRO A 27 28.87 -32.74 2.68
CA PRO A 27 30.15 -33.43 2.53
C PRO A 27 30.09 -34.50 1.43
N ARG A 28 31.13 -34.56 0.58
CA ARG A 28 31.25 -35.47 -0.59
C ARG A 28 30.30 -35.17 -1.77
N PHE A 29 29.65 -34.00 -1.74
CA PHE A 29 28.86 -33.47 -2.85
C PHE A 29 29.38 -32.10 -3.28
N LYS A 30 29.14 -31.74 -4.55
CA LYS A 30 29.42 -30.39 -5.05
C LYS A 30 28.48 -29.37 -4.41
N THR A 31 28.99 -28.18 -4.11
CA THR A 31 28.16 -27.08 -3.58
C THR A 31 27.23 -26.56 -4.69
N ALA A 32 25.93 -26.56 -4.42
CA ALA A 32 24.96 -25.94 -5.31
C ALA A 32 24.73 -24.48 -4.89
N VAL A 33 24.81 -23.57 -5.86
CA VAL A 33 24.58 -22.14 -5.65
C VAL A 33 23.41 -21.71 -6.52
N ARG A 34 22.43 -21.05 -5.90
CA ARG A 34 21.35 -20.36 -6.60
C ARG A 34 21.46 -18.86 -6.34
N GLU A 35 21.65 -18.10 -7.42
CA GLU A 35 21.82 -16.64 -7.36
C GLU A 35 20.54 -15.93 -7.82
N ASN A 36 20.43 -14.64 -7.50
CA ASN A 36 19.33 -13.77 -7.92
C ASN A 36 17.92 -14.26 -7.52
N VAL A 37 17.82 -14.94 -6.38
CA VAL A 37 16.52 -15.33 -5.81
C VAL A 37 15.84 -14.07 -5.28
N VAL A 38 14.77 -13.62 -5.94
CA VAL A 38 13.96 -12.49 -5.48
C VAL A 38 12.94 -13.00 -4.47
N LEU A 39 13.00 -12.49 -3.25
CA LEU A 39 12.01 -12.73 -2.20
C LEU A 39 11.18 -11.46 -2.02
N SER A 40 9.88 -11.56 -2.27
CA SER A 40 8.94 -10.45 -2.05
C SER A 40 8.38 -10.45 -0.62
N VAL A 41 7.66 -9.39 -0.24
CA VAL A 41 6.96 -9.33 1.03
C VAL A 41 5.95 -10.46 1.16
N ASP A 42 5.96 -11.09 2.33
CA ASP A 42 5.10 -12.22 2.66
C ASP A 42 5.13 -13.32 1.56
N ASP A 43 6.31 -13.63 1.06
CA ASP A 43 6.49 -14.64 0.03
C ASP A 43 6.93 -15.99 0.64
N ARG A 44 6.48 -17.10 0.04
CA ARG A 44 6.83 -18.46 0.49
C ARG A 44 7.41 -19.23 -0.69
N LEU A 45 8.72 -19.07 -0.88
CA LEU A 45 9.42 -19.70 -1.98
C LEU A 45 10.01 -21.05 -1.54
N ARG A 46 9.63 -22.11 -2.26
CA ARG A 46 10.29 -23.42 -2.17
C ARG A 46 11.40 -23.51 -3.21
N ILE A 47 12.59 -23.88 -2.77
CA ILE A 47 13.76 -24.07 -3.64
C ILE A 47 14.29 -25.48 -3.42
N ASP A 48 14.05 -26.36 -4.38
CA ASP A 48 14.63 -27.68 -4.34
C ASP A 48 16.07 -27.62 -4.89
N PHE A 49 17.01 -28.24 -4.16
CA PHE A 49 18.41 -28.38 -4.56
C PHE A 49 18.69 -29.84 -4.88
N THR A 50 19.21 -30.11 -6.08
CA THR A 50 19.75 -31.43 -6.43
C THR A 50 21.26 -31.36 -6.40
N LEU A 51 21.87 -31.99 -5.40
CA LEU A 51 23.33 -32.03 -5.26
C LEU A 51 23.92 -33.17 -6.09
N GLN A 52 24.95 -32.88 -6.86
CA GLN A 52 25.69 -33.89 -7.61
C GLN A 52 26.84 -34.44 -6.77
N PHE A 53 26.98 -35.76 -6.76
CA PHE A 53 28.10 -36.43 -6.10
C PHE A 53 29.42 -36.05 -6.78
N GLY A 54 30.44 -35.73 -5.99
CA GLY A 54 31.76 -35.37 -6.50
C GLY A 54 32.69 -34.90 -5.39
N GLU A 55 33.92 -35.41 -5.39
CA GLU A 55 35.01 -34.90 -4.56
C GLU A 55 35.69 -33.73 -5.28
N GLY A 56 35.57 -32.53 -4.71
CA GLY A 56 36.24 -31.34 -5.24
C GLY A 56 35.40 -30.06 -5.04
N ALA A 57 36.08 -28.94 -4.84
CA ALA A 57 35.51 -27.62 -4.60
C ALA A 57 34.87 -26.96 -5.86
N GLU A 58 34.25 -27.75 -6.74
CA GLU A 58 33.53 -27.20 -7.89
C GLU A 58 32.13 -26.76 -7.48
N LYS A 59 31.84 -25.47 -7.68
CA LYS A 59 30.52 -24.87 -7.45
C LYS A 59 29.65 -25.08 -8.69
N LEU A 60 28.52 -25.75 -8.53
CA LEU A 60 27.51 -25.85 -9.58
C LEU A 60 26.56 -24.65 -9.47
N MET A 61 26.60 -23.76 -10.45
CA MET A 61 25.65 -22.65 -10.53
C MET A 61 24.34 -23.15 -11.14
N ILE A 62 23.25 -23.09 -10.38
CA ILE A 62 21.91 -23.47 -10.86
C ILE A 62 21.20 -22.19 -11.34
N THR A 63 21.29 -21.91 -12.63
CA THR A 63 20.46 -20.89 -13.32
C THR A 63 19.08 -21.46 -13.62
N ALA A 64 18.30 -21.76 -12.59
CA ALA A 64 16.87 -22.03 -12.73
C ALA A 64 16.11 -20.74 -12.46
N SER A 65 15.38 -20.24 -13.45
CA SER A 65 14.49 -19.08 -13.32
C SER A 65 13.58 -19.25 -12.11
N THR A 66 13.37 -18.17 -11.35
CA THR A 66 12.39 -18.12 -10.26
C THR A 66 11.03 -18.54 -10.81
N PRO A 67 10.32 -19.50 -10.19
CA PRO A 67 8.98 -19.87 -10.62
C PRO A 67 8.10 -18.61 -10.59
N LEU A 68 7.49 -18.27 -11.74
CA LEU A 68 6.60 -17.10 -11.85
C LEU A 68 5.28 -17.31 -11.07
N VAL A 69 4.97 -18.55 -10.71
CA VAL A 69 3.73 -18.98 -10.06
C VAL A 69 4.06 -19.49 -8.66
N GLN A 70 3.41 -18.91 -7.66
CA GLN A 70 3.53 -19.32 -6.26
C GLN A 70 2.60 -20.51 -5.98
N SER A 71 3.08 -21.75 -6.18
CA SER A 71 2.27 -22.97 -6.01
C SER A 71 1.98 -23.32 -4.54
N GLU A 72 2.70 -22.73 -3.59
CA GLU A 72 2.58 -22.99 -2.15
C GLU A 72 1.46 -22.17 -1.47
N ARG A 73 0.71 -21.37 -2.25
CA ARG A 73 -0.38 -20.53 -1.71
C ARG A 73 -1.67 -20.70 -2.49
N SER A 74 -2.78 -20.74 -1.76
CA SER A 74 -4.14 -20.70 -2.31
C SER A 74 -4.66 -19.27 -2.55
N SER A 75 -3.87 -18.23 -2.24
CA SER A 75 -4.30 -16.83 -2.36
C SER A 75 -3.79 -16.16 -3.64
N VAL A 76 -4.67 -15.38 -4.27
CA VAL A 76 -4.32 -14.48 -5.36
C VAL A 76 -3.87 -13.16 -4.76
N GLY A 77 -2.64 -12.75 -5.04
CA GLY A 77 -2.07 -11.52 -4.53
C GLY A 77 -1.29 -10.78 -5.60
N THR A 78 -1.28 -9.45 -5.49
CA THR A 78 -0.51 -8.58 -6.36
C THR A 78 0.53 -7.87 -5.51
N VAL A 79 1.79 -7.99 -5.93
CA VAL A 79 2.91 -7.23 -5.36
C VAL A 79 3.12 -5.99 -6.21
N ILE A 80 3.12 -4.84 -5.56
CA ILE A 80 3.39 -3.54 -6.13
C ILE A 80 4.75 -3.12 -5.57
N ASP A 81 5.74 -3.11 -6.45
CA ASP A 81 7.13 -2.77 -6.14
C ASP A 81 7.30 -1.26 -5.86
N ASN A 82 8.40 -0.90 -5.18
CA ASN A 82 8.69 0.50 -4.88
C ASN A 82 8.70 1.41 -6.13
N GLN A 83 9.13 0.87 -7.28
CA GLN A 83 9.22 1.66 -8.50
C GLN A 83 7.83 2.14 -8.94
N LYS A 84 6.84 1.24 -9.01
CA LYS A 84 5.45 1.59 -9.29
C LYS A 84 4.86 2.49 -8.22
N VAL A 85 5.21 2.27 -6.95
CA VAL A 85 4.77 3.11 -5.84
C VAL A 85 5.20 4.56 -6.05
N VAL A 86 6.42 4.81 -6.56
CA VAL A 86 6.98 6.15 -6.74
C VAL A 86 6.65 6.77 -8.11
N GLU A 87 6.63 5.98 -9.18
CA GLU A 87 6.49 6.45 -10.56
C GLU A 87 5.03 6.68 -10.98
N LEU A 88 4.07 6.00 -10.36
CA LEU A 88 2.68 6.18 -10.73
C LEU A 88 2.15 7.56 -10.28
N PRO A 89 1.36 8.24 -11.12
CA PRO A 89 0.84 9.56 -10.80
C PRO A 89 -0.22 9.46 -9.69
N LEU A 90 0.24 9.52 -8.45
CA LEU A 90 -0.60 9.48 -7.27
C LEU A 90 -0.95 10.89 -6.83
N ASN A 91 -2.21 11.27 -7.01
CA ASN A 91 -2.69 12.57 -6.54
C ASN A 91 -2.58 12.62 -5.02
N GLY A 92 -1.57 13.33 -4.55
CA GLY A 92 -1.30 13.47 -3.14
C GLY A 92 -0.46 12.39 -2.49
N ARG A 93 0.25 11.59 -3.30
CA ARG A 93 1.21 10.57 -2.85
C ARG A 93 0.59 9.53 -1.91
N GLU A 94 -0.66 9.21 -2.20
CA GLU A 94 -1.45 8.27 -1.44
C GLU A 94 -1.27 6.86 -2.06
N PHE A 95 -0.70 5.92 -1.32
CA PHE A 95 -0.38 4.58 -1.83
C PHE A 95 -1.58 3.64 -1.93
N ARG A 96 -2.65 3.84 -1.16
CA ARG A 96 -3.88 3.03 -1.21
C ARG A 96 -4.60 3.16 -2.54
N ALA A 97 -4.42 4.26 -3.28
CA ALA A 97 -4.89 4.38 -4.66
C ALA A 97 -4.27 3.30 -5.58
N LEU A 98 -3.08 2.80 -5.25
CA LEU A 98 -2.46 1.67 -5.96
C LEU A 98 -3.20 0.34 -5.71
N ALA A 99 -4.04 0.25 -4.67
CA ALA A 99 -4.88 -0.92 -4.45
C ALA A 99 -5.84 -1.16 -5.62
N GLN A 100 -6.22 -0.09 -6.34
CA GLN A 100 -7.09 -0.18 -7.52
C GLN A 100 -6.41 -0.88 -8.71
N LEU A 101 -5.09 -1.07 -8.68
CA LEU A 101 -4.39 -1.89 -9.69
C LEU A 101 -4.63 -3.39 -9.50
N VAL A 102 -5.15 -3.78 -8.33
CA VAL A 102 -5.43 -5.18 -8.02
C VAL A 102 -6.77 -5.57 -8.66
N PRO A 103 -6.82 -6.67 -9.42
CA PRO A 103 -8.06 -7.15 -10.00
C PRO A 103 -9.16 -7.35 -8.95
N GLY A 104 -10.35 -6.81 -9.21
CA GLY A 104 -11.47 -6.87 -8.28
C GLY A 104 -11.42 -5.85 -7.14
N SER A 105 -10.41 -4.95 -7.11
CA SER A 105 -10.44 -3.77 -6.26
C SER A 105 -11.29 -2.67 -6.88
N LEU A 106 -12.11 -2.01 -6.08
CA LEU A 106 -12.98 -0.91 -6.48
C LEU A 106 -12.88 0.23 -5.47
N SER A 107 -13.33 1.40 -5.88
CA SER A 107 -13.52 2.55 -4.98
C SER A 107 -14.66 2.28 -4.00
N PRO A 108 -14.57 2.81 -2.77
CA PRO A 108 -15.58 2.65 -1.74
C PRO A 108 -16.93 3.22 -2.20
N ALA A 109 -18.01 2.63 -1.70
CA ALA A 109 -19.35 3.05 -2.07
C ALA A 109 -19.59 4.53 -1.71
N PRO A 110 -20.22 5.34 -2.58
CA PRO A 110 -20.51 6.74 -2.28
C PRO A 110 -21.30 6.90 -0.98
N GLY A 111 -20.84 7.79 -0.09
CA GLY A 111 -21.47 8.04 1.21
C GLY A 111 -21.09 7.04 2.32
N SER A 112 -20.21 6.08 2.04
CA SER A 112 -19.69 5.19 3.08
C SER A 112 -18.66 5.89 3.99
N ALA A 113 -18.36 5.27 5.13
CA ALA A 113 -17.43 5.82 6.13
C ALA A 113 -16.01 6.07 5.58
N LEU A 114 -15.58 5.31 4.57
CA LEU A 114 -14.26 5.46 3.94
C LEU A 114 -14.31 6.13 2.56
N SER A 115 -15.49 6.55 2.09
CA SER A 115 -15.64 7.19 0.78
C SER A 115 -14.84 8.47 0.60
N PHE A 116 -14.54 9.17 1.70
CA PHE A 116 -13.71 10.39 1.75
C PHE A 116 -12.38 10.17 2.48
N ARG A 117 -12.02 8.91 2.77
CA ARG A 117 -10.81 8.54 3.54
C ARG A 117 -9.90 7.58 2.78
N GLU A 118 -10.02 7.56 1.46
CA GLU A 118 -9.18 6.77 0.55
C GLU A 118 -9.19 5.27 0.90
N GLY A 119 -10.38 4.75 1.26
CA GLY A 119 -10.61 3.32 1.39
C GLY A 119 -10.74 2.63 0.04
N PHE A 120 -10.92 1.32 0.05
CA PHE A 120 -11.20 0.51 -1.14
C PHE A 120 -11.91 -0.78 -0.74
N ASN A 121 -12.71 -1.35 -1.63
CA ASN A 121 -13.25 -2.70 -1.50
C ASN A 121 -12.50 -3.66 -2.42
N VAL A 122 -12.50 -4.94 -2.08
CA VAL A 122 -11.87 -6.00 -2.88
C VAL A 122 -12.80 -7.19 -2.95
N VAL A 123 -13.04 -7.70 -4.16
CA VAL A 123 -13.84 -8.92 -4.44
C VAL A 123 -15.22 -8.88 -3.75
N GLY A 124 -15.87 -7.71 -3.78
CA GLY A 124 -17.22 -7.52 -3.22
C GLY A 124 -17.30 -7.42 -1.69
N SER A 125 -16.20 -7.54 -0.96
CA SER A 125 -16.16 -7.31 0.49
C SER A 125 -16.33 -5.83 0.83
N ARG A 126 -16.79 -5.56 2.05
CA ARG A 126 -16.89 -4.18 2.57
C ARG A 126 -15.49 -3.56 2.70
N GLU A 127 -15.37 -2.27 2.47
CA GLU A 127 -14.11 -1.53 2.60
C GLU A 127 -13.52 -1.56 4.02
N THR A 128 -14.37 -1.70 5.03
CA THR A 128 -13.96 -1.87 6.45
C THR A 128 -13.64 -3.32 6.79
N ALA A 129 -13.72 -4.27 5.86
CA ALA A 129 -13.40 -5.67 6.09
C ALA A 129 -11.97 -6.03 5.66
N ASN A 130 -11.22 -5.06 5.11
CA ASN A 130 -9.80 -5.23 4.82
C ASN A 130 -8.99 -5.24 6.11
N ASN A 131 -7.89 -5.98 6.12
CA ASN A 131 -6.97 -6.02 7.24
C ASN A 131 -5.63 -5.40 6.82
N ASN A 132 -5.19 -4.39 7.55
CA ASN A 132 -4.00 -3.61 7.22
C ASN A 132 -2.85 -3.96 8.16
N LEU A 133 -1.74 -4.41 7.59
CA LEU A 133 -0.51 -4.75 8.28
C LEU A 133 0.62 -3.85 7.82
N LEU A 134 1.35 -3.27 8.78
CA LEU A 134 2.57 -2.53 8.55
C LEU A 134 3.73 -3.26 9.21
N ASP A 135 4.71 -3.70 8.41
CA ASP A 135 5.86 -4.50 8.86
C ASP A 135 5.44 -5.73 9.71
N GLY A 136 4.28 -6.30 9.39
CA GLY A 136 3.71 -7.47 10.07
C GLY A 136 2.86 -7.16 11.32
N ILE A 137 2.71 -5.89 11.70
CA ILE A 137 1.93 -5.45 12.86
C ILE A 137 0.56 -4.91 12.40
N ASP A 138 -0.49 -5.15 13.19
CA ASP A 138 -1.83 -4.59 12.98
C ASP A 138 -1.79 -3.07 12.94
N ASN A 139 -2.27 -2.48 11.84
CA ASN A 139 -2.29 -1.05 11.60
C ASN A 139 -3.72 -0.57 11.30
N ASN A 140 -4.70 -1.20 11.95
CA ASN A 140 -6.12 -0.90 11.73
C ASN A 140 -6.64 0.09 12.78
N ASP A 141 -7.42 1.05 12.32
CA ASP A 141 -8.17 1.99 13.14
C ASP A 141 -9.31 1.22 13.84
N PRO A 142 -9.42 1.26 15.18
CA PRO A 142 -10.40 0.46 15.90
C PRO A 142 -11.86 0.87 15.67
N ALA A 143 -12.14 2.08 15.17
CA ALA A 143 -13.48 2.59 14.95
C ALA A 143 -14.01 2.29 13.55
N ILE A 144 -13.18 2.49 12.52
CA ILE A 144 -13.60 2.37 11.11
C ILE A 144 -12.76 1.38 10.28
N ASN A 145 -11.77 0.74 10.91
CA ASN A 145 -10.90 -0.28 10.29
C ASN A 145 -10.16 0.22 9.03
N ASN A 146 -9.73 1.49 9.07
CA ASN A 146 -8.84 2.11 8.07
C ASN A 146 -7.38 2.07 8.56
N PHE A 147 -6.42 2.56 7.76
CA PHE A 147 -5.04 2.72 8.20
C PHE A 147 -4.92 3.71 9.37
N THR A 148 -4.36 3.26 10.50
CA THR A 148 -4.03 4.13 11.64
C THR A 148 -2.81 4.99 11.35
N LEU A 149 -1.72 4.35 10.91
CA LEU A 149 -0.49 5.02 10.50
C LEU A 149 -0.33 4.90 8.99
N GLN A 150 -0.29 6.04 8.30
CA GLN A 150 -0.02 6.07 6.87
C GLN A 150 1.49 6.22 6.64
N PRO A 151 2.20 5.21 6.14
CA PRO A 151 3.61 5.32 5.81
C PRO A 151 3.84 6.31 4.67
N ILE A 152 5.01 6.94 4.66
CA ILE A 152 5.45 7.83 3.59
C ILE A 152 5.67 6.99 2.33
N LEU A 153 5.20 7.45 1.18
CA LEU A 153 5.29 6.72 -0.09
C LEU A 153 6.72 6.21 -0.40
N ASP A 154 7.73 7.06 -0.23
CA ASP A 154 9.14 6.72 -0.49
C ASP A 154 9.76 5.79 0.56
N SER A 155 9.13 5.67 1.73
CA SER A 155 9.55 4.74 2.80
C SER A 155 9.03 3.32 2.56
N ILE A 156 8.07 3.12 1.66
CA ILE A 156 7.53 1.79 1.35
C ILE A 156 8.51 1.04 0.46
N GLN A 157 8.99 -0.12 0.90
CA GLN A 157 9.79 -1.01 0.07
C GLN A 157 8.90 -1.79 -0.89
N GLU A 158 7.87 -2.44 -0.35
CA GLU A 158 6.94 -3.24 -1.13
C GLU A 158 5.55 -3.18 -0.51
N PHE A 159 4.56 -3.26 -1.38
CA PHE A 159 3.15 -3.31 -1.01
C PHE A 159 2.50 -4.53 -1.63
N LYS A 160 1.80 -5.33 -0.83
CA LYS A 160 1.12 -6.53 -1.31
C LYS A 160 -0.31 -6.54 -0.83
N ILE A 161 -1.22 -6.80 -1.76
CA ILE A 161 -2.61 -7.05 -1.44
C ILE A 161 -2.93 -8.48 -1.81
N LEU A 162 -3.46 -9.23 -0.84
CA LEU A 162 -4.07 -10.54 -1.07
C LEU A 162 -5.58 -10.33 -1.14
N ALA A 163 -6.17 -10.63 -2.29
CA ALA A 163 -7.58 -10.35 -2.53
C ALA A 163 -8.53 -11.25 -1.70
N ASN A 164 -8.03 -12.38 -1.21
CA ASN A 164 -8.79 -13.34 -0.40
C ASN A 164 -8.04 -13.67 0.91
N ALA A 165 -8.77 -13.67 2.03
CA ALA A 165 -8.28 -13.98 3.37
C ALA A 165 -7.95 -15.47 3.62
N SER A 166 -7.70 -16.26 2.58
CA SER A 166 -7.59 -17.73 2.67
C SER A 166 -6.33 -18.25 3.37
N ALA A 167 -5.41 -17.40 3.77
CA ALA A 167 -4.18 -17.81 4.46
C ALA A 167 -4.39 -17.82 5.99
N PRO A 168 -4.30 -18.98 6.67
CA PRO A 168 -4.56 -19.11 8.12
C PRO A 168 -3.66 -18.26 9.04
N ALA A 169 -2.55 -17.75 8.50
CA ALA A 169 -1.63 -16.88 9.22
C ALA A 169 -2.21 -15.48 9.47
N TYR A 170 -3.23 -15.08 8.72
CA TYR A 170 -3.89 -13.80 8.84
C TYR A 170 -5.25 -13.96 9.50
N GLY A 171 -5.36 -13.45 10.73
CA GLY A 171 -6.64 -13.22 11.37
C GLY A 171 -7.18 -11.84 11.01
N ARG A 172 -8.47 -11.61 11.28
CA ARG A 172 -9.24 -10.37 10.99
C ARG A 172 -9.51 -10.14 9.50
N GLY A 173 -10.78 -9.82 9.22
CA GLY A 173 -11.24 -9.35 7.92
C GLY A 173 -11.60 -10.46 6.94
N SER A 174 -12.84 -10.42 6.43
CA SER A 174 -13.27 -11.23 5.27
C SER A 174 -12.88 -10.60 3.93
N GLY A 175 -12.30 -9.39 3.95
CA GLY A 175 -11.82 -8.67 2.78
C GLY A 175 -10.37 -8.96 2.43
N ALA A 176 -9.69 -7.95 1.89
CA ALA A 176 -8.31 -8.07 1.46
C ALA A 176 -7.34 -8.03 2.65
N GLN A 177 -6.22 -8.75 2.52
CA GLN A 177 -5.07 -8.58 3.42
C GLN A 177 -4.09 -7.63 2.76
N VAL A 178 -3.80 -6.52 3.43
CA VAL A 178 -3.02 -5.41 2.91
C VAL A 178 -1.72 -5.34 3.71
N ILE A 179 -0.62 -5.72 3.07
CA ILE A 179 0.69 -5.89 3.73
C ILE A 179 1.64 -4.84 3.16
N VAL A 180 2.05 -3.91 4.02
CA VAL A 180 3.03 -2.89 3.68
C VAL A 180 4.34 -3.23 4.39
N SER A 181 5.45 -3.22 3.65
CA SER A 181 6.79 -3.31 4.23
C SER A 181 7.56 -2.03 3.98
N THR A 182 8.20 -1.49 5.02
CA THR A 182 9.03 -0.29 4.94
C THR A 182 10.48 -0.63 4.59
N LYS A 183 11.18 0.34 4.00
CA LYS A 183 12.60 0.25 3.65
C LYS A 183 13.44 0.20 4.91
N SER A 184 14.51 -0.58 4.85
CA SER A 184 15.58 -0.62 5.85
C SER A 184 16.88 -0.02 5.30
N GLY A 185 17.78 0.37 6.19
CA GLY A 185 19.08 0.89 5.80
C GLY A 185 19.97 -0.20 5.18
N THR A 186 20.86 0.19 4.28
CA THR A 186 21.85 -0.72 3.67
C THR A 186 23.26 -0.32 4.08
N ASN A 187 24.27 -1.04 3.60
CA ASN A 187 25.67 -0.65 3.80
C ASN A 187 26.04 0.66 3.10
N ASP A 188 25.29 1.03 2.07
CA ASP A 188 25.55 2.19 1.25
C ASP A 188 24.62 3.33 1.66
N LEU A 189 25.14 4.55 1.66
CA LEU A 189 24.35 5.72 1.98
C LEU A 189 23.47 6.07 0.77
N HIS A 190 22.16 6.02 0.96
CA HIS A 190 21.17 6.46 -0.01
C HIS A 190 20.28 7.53 0.61
N ALA A 191 20.11 8.64 -0.11
CA ALA A 191 19.22 9.71 0.29
C ALA A 191 18.43 10.22 -0.92
N SER A 192 17.22 10.70 -0.67
CA SER A 192 16.37 11.34 -1.67
C SER A 192 15.64 12.52 -1.05
N ALA A 193 15.31 13.51 -1.87
CA ALA A 193 14.46 14.63 -1.49
C ALA A 193 13.49 14.93 -2.62
N TRP A 194 12.29 15.40 -2.29
CA TRP A 194 11.25 15.70 -3.25
C TRP A 194 10.42 16.90 -2.82
N GLU A 195 9.82 17.56 -3.81
CA GLU A 195 8.80 18.59 -3.61
C GLU A 195 7.76 18.54 -4.73
N PHE A 196 6.49 18.50 -4.35
CA PHE A 196 5.34 18.49 -5.24
C PHE A 196 4.49 19.73 -4.95
N LEU A 197 4.27 20.52 -6.00
CA LEU A 197 3.43 21.71 -5.99
C LEU A 197 2.19 21.47 -6.84
N ARG A 198 1.03 21.74 -6.27
CA ARG A 198 -0.23 21.85 -7.01
C ARG A 198 -0.93 23.13 -6.61
N ASN A 199 -1.31 23.95 -7.59
CA ASN A 199 -1.94 25.23 -7.31
C ASN A 199 -3.01 25.62 -8.34
N ASP A 200 -3.82 26.59 -7.96
CA ASP A 200 -4.85 27.21 -8.78
C ASP A 200 -4.32 27.92 -10.03
N LYS A 201 -3.03 28.26 -10.10
CA LYS A 201 -2.42 28.87 -11.29
C LYS A 201 -2.15 27.85 -12.41
N LEU A 202 -1.85 26.60 -12.03
CA LEU A 202 -1.56 25.50 -12.97
C LEU A 202 -2.79 24.64 -13.26
N ASP A 203 -3.70 24.48 -12.29
CA ASP A 203 -4.90 23.68 -12.46
C ASP A 203 -5.92 24.38 -13.39
N ALA A 204 -6.82 23.62 -14.03
CA ALA A 204 -7.99 24.17 -14.70
C ALA A 204 -9.01 24.74 -13.69
N ARG A 205 -9.94 25.60 -14.15
CA ARG A 205 -11.10 26.04 -13.35
C ARG A 205 -12.14 24.91 -13.29
N ASP A 206 -12.79 24.75 -12.15
CA ASP A 206 -13.90 23.79 -12.00
C ASP A 206 -15.04 24.15 -12.97
N PHE A 207 -15.58 23.15 -13.67
CA PHE A 207 -16.66 23.30 -14.64
C PHE A 207 -17.95 23.87 -14.02
N PHE A 208 -18.21 23.61 -12.73
CA PHE A 208 -19.39 24.12 -12.04
C PHE A 208 -19.22 25.54 -11.50
N ASN A 209 -18.00 26.09 -11.54
CA ASN A 209 -17.74 27.49 -11.24
C ASN A 209 -18.00 28.34 -12.49
N LYS A 210 -19.28 28.51 -12.83
CA LYS A 210 -19.78 29.12 -14.08
C LYS A 210 -19.87 30.65 -14.06
N GLU A 211 -19.72 31.29 -12.91
CA GLU A 211 -19.64 32.74 -12.86
C GLU A 211 -18.28 33.19 -13.37
N GLU A 212 -18.27 33.77 -14.57
CA GLU A 212 -17.08 34.39 -15.19
C GLU A 212 -16.48 35.49 -14.29
N SER A 213 -17.32 36.12 -13.45
CA SER A 213 -17.01 37.14 -12.45
C SER A 213 -16.44 36.60 -11.13
N ALA A 214 -16.56 35.31 -10.83
CA ALA A 214 -16.05 34.74 -9.58
C ALA A 214 -14.55 34.40 -9.71
N ALA A 215 -13.72 35.01 -8.86
CA ALA A 215 -12.30 34.67 -8.79
C ALA A 215 -12.13 33.16 -8.56
N LYS A 216 -11.17 32.53 -9.26
CA LYS A 216 -10.87 31.10 -9.04
C LYS A 216 -10.54 30.90 -7.55
N PRO A 217 -11.21 29.97 -6.84
CA PRO A 217 -10.94 29.74 -5.42
C PRO A 217 -9.46 29.39 -5.22
N PRO A 218 -8.77 30.03 -4.25
CA PRO A 218 -7.35 29.79 -4.06
C PRO A 218 -7.13 28.35 -3.59
N PHE A 219 -6.23 27.67 -4.29
CA PHE A 219 -5.78 26.32 -3.98
C PHE A 219 -4.27 26.29 -4.06
N HIS A 220 -3.62 25.92 -2.96
CA HIS A 220 -2.18 25.70 -2.88
C HIS A 220 -1.92 24.45 -2.06
N ARG A 221 -1.19 23.50 -2.64
CA ARG A 221 -0.76 22.28 -1.99
C ARG A 221 0.72 22.08 -2.25
N ASN A 222 1.51 22.10 -1.19
CA ASN A 222 2.94 21.81 -1.20
C ASN A 222 3.16 20.54 -0.40
N GLN A 223 3.77 19.53 -1.01
CA GLN A 223 4.11 18.28 -0.35
C GLN A 223 5.58 17.99 -0.61
N PHE A 224 6.39 18.09 0.44
CA PHE A 224 7.84 17.96 0.37
C PHE A 224 8.32 16.92 1.37
N GLY A 225 9.47 16.34 1.11
CA GLY A 225 10.03 15.34 2.00
C GLY A 225 11.44 14.93 1.63
N ALA A 226 12.01 14.11 2.50
CA ALA A 226 13.32 13.52 2.30
C ALA A 226 13.40 12.14 2.97
N THR A 227 14.22 11.26 2.40
CA THR A 227 14.64 10.02 3.03
C THR A 227 16.15 9.94 3.09
N ALA A 228 16.67 9.24 4.09
CA ALA A 228 18.08 8.89 4.21
C ALA A 228 18.22 7.53 4.88
N GLY A 229 19.02 6.65 4.31
CA GLY A 229 19.33 5.35 4.90
C GLY A 229 20.77 4.94 4.62
N GLY A 230 21.34 4.16 5.53
CA GLY A 230 22.71 3.69 5.45
C GLY A 230 23.13 2.90 6.70
N SER A 231 24.42 2.61 6.83
CA SER A 231 24.96 1.89 8.00
C SER A 231 25.48 2.85 9.07
N LEU A 232 25.10 2.63 10.32
CA LEU A 232 25.81 3.16 11.48
C LEU A 232 27.11 2.38 11.71
N VAL A 233 27.02 1.05 11.60
CA VAL A 233 28.15 0.12 11.62
C VAL A 233 28.01 -0.82 10.44
N ARG A 234 28.98 -0.76 9.52
CA ARG A 234 28.98 -1.58 8.30
C ARG A 234 28.77 -3.06 8.64
N ASN A 235 27.87 -3.72 7.91
CA ASN A 235 27.48 -5.12 8.08
C ASN A 235 26.88 -5.49 9.45
N ARG A 236 26.48 -4.52 10.28
CA ARG A 236 25.93 -4.79 11.63
C ARG A 236 24.71 -3.97 11.98
N SER A 237 24.77 -2.66 11.78
CA SER A 237 23.74 -1.74 12.25
C SER A 237 23.41 -0.73 11.17
N PHE A 238 22.13 -0.67 10.82
CA PHE A 238 21.60 0.12 9.73
C PHE A 238 20.54 1.09 10.25
N PHE A 239 20.41 2.24 9.59
CA PHE A 239 19.38 3.22 9.88
C PHE A 239 18.63 3.56 8.58
N PHE A 240 17.36 3.90 8.73
CA PHE A 240 16.56 4.50 7.68
C PHE A 240 15.64 5.53 8.33
N ALA A 241 15.61 6.74 7.77
CA ALA A 241 14.79 7.84 8.24
C ALA A 241 14.05 8.44 7.04
N ALA A 242 12.79 8.80 7.26
CA ALA A 242 11.94 9.44 6.27
C ALA A 242 11.13 10.55 6.93
N TYR A 243 10.98 11.66 6.21
CA TYR A 243 10.17 12.80 6.62
C TYR A 243 9.35 13.28 5.44
N GLU A 244 8.06 13.53 5.67
CA GLU A 244 7.17 14.16 4.71
C GLU A 244 6.35 15.26 5.41
N GLY A 245 6.23 16.39 4.75
CA GLY A 245 5.43 17.54 5.18
C GLY A 245 4.46 17.95 4.09
N GLY A 246 3.17 18.05 4.45
CA GLY A 246 2.12 18.57 3.58
C GLY A 246 1.58 19.90 4.10
N ARG A 247 1.57 20.93 3.24
CA ARG A 247 0.88 22.21 3.49
C ARG A 247 -0.21 22.38 2.46
N ARG A 248 -1.46 22.50 2.89
CA ARG A 248 -2.63 22.70 2.01
C ARG A 248 -3.41 23.93 2.45
N ARG A 249 -3.61 24.86 1.51
CA ARG A 249 -4.55 25.97 1.61
C ARG A 249 -5.59 25.78 0.53
N GLN A 250 -6.83 25.58 0.92
CA GLN A 250 -7.93 25.36 -0.02
C GLN A 250 -9.19 26.05 0.49
N VAL A 251 -9.92 26.67 -0.43
CA VAL A 251 -11.28 27.13 -0.21
C VAL A 251 -12.23 26.19 -0.94
N PHE A 252 -13.24 25.69 -0.24
CA PHE A 252 -14.33 24.95 -0.84
C PHE A 252 -15.47 25.94 -1.15
N THR A 253 -16.01 25.88 -2.36
CA THR A 253 -17.22 26.63 -2.73
C THR A 253 -18.36 25.63 -2.78
N THR A 254 -19.32 25.76 -1.86
CA THR A 254 -20.54 24.94 -1.84
C THR A 254 -21.71 25.81 -2.28
N LEU A 255 -22.50 25.31 -3.23
CA LEU A 255 -23.81 25.87 -3.54
C LEU A 255 -24.80 25.24 -2.57
N GLU A 256 -25.11 25.96 -1.50
CA GLU A 256 -26.14 25.53 -0.56
C GLU A 256 -27.47 26.23 -0.90
N PRO A 257 -28.55 25.47 -1.16
CA PRO A 257 -29.85 26.08 -1.34
C PRO A 257 -30.30 26.71 -0.01
N VAL A 258 -30.48 28.02 0.00
CA VAL A 258 -31.04 28.72 1.15
C VAL A 258 -32.58 28.72 1.08
N PRO A 259 -33.29 28.62 2.22
CA PRO A 259 -34.73 28.77 2.26
C PRO A 259 -35.18 30.07 1.59
N THR A 260 -36.11 29.97 0.64
CA THR A 260 -36.78 31.14 0.07
C THR A 260 -37.60 31.86 1.13
N ASP A 261 -37.90 33.15 0.93
CA ASP A 261 -38.72 33.89 1.88
C ASP A 261 -40.14 33.31 2.01
N ALA A 262 -40.65 32.65 0.96
CA ALA A 262 -41.89 31.88 1.00
C ALA A 262 -41.76 30.67 1.94
N PHE A 263 -40.65 29.93 1.87
CA PHE A 263 -40.37 28.82 2.77
C PHE A 263 -40.25 29.27 4.23
N ARG A 264 -39.62 30.43 4.49
CA ARG A 264 -39.56 31.03 5.85
C ARG A 264 -40.95 31.40 6.39
N LYS A 265 -41.94 31.58 5.51
CA LYS A 265 -43.34 31.86 5.83
C LYS A 265 -44.23 30.60 5.78
N GLY A 266 -43.65 29.42 5.64
CA GLY A 266 -44.37 28.14 5.64
C GLY A 266 -44.92 27.69 4.29
N ASP A 267 -44.62 28.39 3.19
CA ASP A 267 -45.02 27.99 1.84
C ASP A 267 -43.91 27.13 1.19
N ILE A 268 -44.20 25.84 1.04
CA ILE A 268 -43.30 24.81 0.50
C ILE A 268 -43.58 24.48 -0.97
N THR A 269 -44.55 25.14 -1.60
CA THR A 269 -45.07 24.74 -2.92
C THR A 269 -44.14 25.10 -4.09
N GLY A 270 -43.19 26.04 -3.89
CA GLY A 270 -42.26 26.52 -4.91
C GLY A 270 -40.87 25.87 -4.93
N GLN A 271 -40.60 24.83 -4.13
CA GLN A 271 -39.28 24.19 -4.09
C GLN A 271 -39.11 23.12 -5.17
N SER A 272 -38.11 23.30 -6.04
CA SER A 272 -37.68 22.31 -7.05
C SER A 272 -36.51 21.43 -6.60
N LEU A 273 -35.90 21.71 -5.45
CA LEU A 273 -34.81 20.92 -4.86
C LEU A 273 -35.19 20.45 -3.45
N PRO A 274 -35.03 19.16 -3.10
CA PRO A 274 -35.28 18.67 -1.75
C PRO A 274 -34.24 19.24 -0.79
N VAL A 275 -34.66 20.13 0.11
CA VAL A 275 -33.79 20.76 1.14
C VAL A 275 -33.37 19.77 2.24
N PHE A 276 -34.08 18.64 2.37
CA PHE A 276 -33.71 17.55 3.27
C PHE A 276 -33.35 16.30 2.46
N ARG A 277 -32.06 15.96 2.37
CA ARG A 277 -31.71 14.54 2.32
C ARG A 277 -32.08 13.98 3.69
N ALA A 278 -33.04 13.07 3.72
CA ALA A 278 -33.44 12.35 4.92
C ALA A 278 -32.22 11.62 5.52
N CYS A 279 -31.49 12.28 6.42
CA CYS A 279 -30.89 11.59 7.54
C CYS A 279 -32.05 11.22 8.45
N GLY A 280 -32.25 9.93 8.64
CA GLY A 280 -33.39 9.39 9.37
C GLY A 280 -33.54 9.98 10.78
N VAL A 281 -34.80 9.96 11.22
CA VAL A 281 -35.32 10.27 12.56
C VAL A 281 -35.53 11.76 12.85
N CYS A 282 -36.62 12.30 12.31
CA CYS A 282 -37.47 13.22 13.07
C CYS A 282 -38.60 12.39 13.69
N ALA A 283 -38.43 11.95 14.94
CA ALA A 283 -39.54 11.52 15.77
C ALA A 283 -40.13 12.80 16.42
N LEU A 284 -41.34 13.15 16.00
CA LEU A 284 -42.20 14.11 16.70
C LEU A 284 -43.33 13.30 17.35
N ARG A 285 -43.29 13.26 18.69
CA ARG A 285 -44.21 12.64 19.66
C ARG A 285 -44.22 11.12 19.74
#